data_AF-A0A520JG92-F1
#
_entry.id   AF-A0A520JG92-F1
#
_cell.length_a   1.000
_cell.length_b   1.000
_cell.length_c   1.000
_cell.angle_alpha   90.00
_cell.angle_beta   90.00
_cell.angle_gamma   90.00
#
_symmetry.space_group_name_H-M   'P 1'
#
loop_
_entity.id
_entity.type
_entity.pdbx_description
1 polymer ?
#
loop_
_entity_poly.entity_id
_entity_poly.type
_entity_poly.pdbx_seq_one_letter_code
_entity_poly.pdbx_strand_id
1 'polypeptide(L)'
;MLLRDGDPMTTDGRGASGGFQPQYSFTIAEVFDADLLLGNHWTSTAPASRFTQTAIASIVLPNGFASLMGRTYRRRSGTDTAAGEITD
;
A
#
# COMPACT_ATOMS: atom_id res chain seq x y z
N MET A 1 -3.36 16.57 5.32
CA MET A 1 -2.55 15.71 4.44
C MET A 1 -1.53 15.00 5.30
N LEU A 2 -1.47 13.67 5.25
CA LEU A 2 -0.38 12.94 5.91
C LEU A 2 0.72 12.64 4.91
N LEU A 3 1.94 13.00 5.30
CA LEU A 3 3.15 12.83 4.53
C LEU A 3 4.01 11.77 5.19
N ARG A 4 4.76 11.02 4.38
CA ARG A 4 5.74 10.05 4.85
C ARG A 4 7.08 10.38 4.22
N ASP A 5 8.11 10.56 5.05
CA ASP A 5 9.50 10.54 4.60
C ASP A 5 10.11 9.19 4.98
N GLY A 6 10.67 8.50 4.00
CA GLY A 6 11.19 7.14 4.19
C GLY A 6 11.42 6.42 2.87
N ASP A 7 12.14 5.30 2.97
CA ASP A 7 12.56 4.53 1.79
C ASP A 7 11.36 4.16 0.88
N PRO A 8 11.45 4.31 -0.44
CA PRO A 8 10.36 3.98 -1.36
C PRO A 8 9.95 2.50 -1.32
N MET A 9 10.89 1.59 -0.98
CA MET A 9 10.62 0.15 -0.89
C MET A 9 9.76 -0.25 0.31
N THR A 10 9.49 0.68 1.24
CA THR A 10 8.56 0.47 2.37
C THR A 10 7.12 0.91 2.06
N THR A 11 6.76 0.95 0.78
CA THR A 11 5.42 1.34 0.29
C THR A 11 4.87 0.34 -0.72
N ASP A 12 3.64 0.56 -1.18
CA ASP A 12 3.03 -0.19 -2.27
C ASP A 12 3.54 0.22 -3.67
N GLY A 13 4.63 0.99 -3.74
CA GLY A 13 5.35 1.31 -4.97
C GLY A 13 4.90 2.59 -5.70
N ARG A 14 4.00 3.38 -5.10
CA ARG A 14 3.44 4.60 -5.73
C ARG A 14 4.16 5.91 -5.39
N GLY A 15 5.19 5.89 -4.54
CA GLY A 15 5.92 7.10 -4.12
C GLY A 15 7.06 7.49 -5.07
N ALA A 16 7.34 8.79 -5.20
CA ALA A 16 8.58 9.25 -5.80
C ALA A 16 9.78 8.91 -4.90
N SER A 17 10.98 8.90 -5.47
CA SER A 17 12.21 8.64 -4.72
C SER A 17 12.58 9.82 -3.84
N GLY A 18 12.60 9.61 -2.52
CA GLY A 18 13.14 10.55 -1.53
C GLY A 18 12.15 11.64 -1.09
N GLY A 19 12.40 12.17 0.12
CA GLY A 19 11.62 13.25 0.72
C GLY A 19 10.20 12.86 1.14
N PHE A 20 9.48 13.86 1.65
CA PHE A 20 8.10 13.71 2.11
C PHE A 20 7.13 13.44 0.94
N GLN A 21 6.51 12.26 0.96
CA GLN A 21 5.54 11.81 -0.03
C GLN A 21 4.12 11.84 0.53
N PRO A 22 3.14 12.46 -0.14
CA PRO A 22 1.72 12.38 0.24
C PRO A 22 1.22 10.95 0.26
N GLN A 23 0.56 10.55 1.35
CA GLN A 23 -0.02 9.22 1.49
C GLN A 23 -1.54 9.27 1.33
N TYR A 24 -2.19 10.14 2.10
CA TYR A 24 -3.62 10.36 2.04
C TYR A 24 -4.00 11.71 2.65
N SER A 25 -5.19 12.17 2.31
CA SER A 25 -5.86 13.31 2.91
C SER A 25 -7.17 12.84 3.55
N PHE A 26 -7.59 13.53 4.59
CA PHE A 26 -8.86 13.30 5.27
C PHE A 26 -9.32 14.61 5.91
N THR A 27 -10.61 14.70 6.24
CA THR A 27 -11.19 15.75 7.07
C THR A 27 -11.37 15.23 8.50
N ILE A 28 -11.56 16.11 9.47
CA ILE A 28 -11.84 15.72 10.86
C ILE A 28 -13.32 15.48 11.15
N ALA A 29 -14.14 15.34 10.09
CA ALA A 29 -15.56 15.06 10.24
C ALA A 29 -15.76 13.65 10.80
N GLU A 30 -16.82 13.48 11.58
CA GLU A 30 -17.24 12.16 12.04
C GLU A 30 -17.64 11.29 10.83
N VAL A 31 -17.26 10.00 10.90
CA VAL A 31 -17.59 9.00 9.89
C VAL A 31 -18.47 7.96 10.56
N PHE A 32 -19.65 7.70 9.99
CA PHE A 32 -20.57 6.71 10.52
C PHE A 32 -20.27 5.33 9.93
N ASP A 33 -20.69 4.26 10.62
CA ASP A 33 -20.48 2.89 10.15
C ASP A 33 -21.04 2.65 8.73
N ALA A 34 -22.17 3.29 8.40
CA ALA A 34 -22.77 3.20 7.07
C ALA A 34 -21.86 3.77 5.96
N ASP A 35 -21.10 4.83 6.25
CA ASP A 35 -20.16 5.43 5.31
C ASP A 35 -18.96 4.51 5.06
N LEU A 36 -18.47 3.85 6.11
CA LEU A 36 -17.42 2.84 6.01
C LEU A 36 -17.87 1.64 5.18
N LEU A 37 -19.11 1.15 5.40
CA LEU A 37 -19.68 0.06 4.62
C LEU A 37 -19.83 0.43 3.15
N LEU A 38 -20.29 1.65 2.84
CA LEU A 38 -20.42 2.14 1.47
C LEU A 38 -19.05 2.26 0.79
N GLY A 39 -18.07 2.82 1.48
CA GLY A 39 -16.69 2.91 0.98
C GLY A 39 -16.10 1.53 0.71
N ASN A 40 -16.22 0.61 1.66
CA ASN A 40 -15.75 -0.77 1.50
C ASN A 40 -16.47 -1.50 0.37
N HIS A 41 -17.77 -1.28 0.19
CA HIS A 41 -18.52 -1.86 -0.92
C HIS A 41 -17.89 -1.45 -2.25
N TRP A 42 -17.67 -0.14 -2.47
CA TRP A 42 -17.02 0.32 -3.69
C TRP A 42 -15.60 -0.26 -3.85
N THR A 43 -14.78 -0.20 -2.79
CA THR A 43 -13.40 -0.72 -2.82
C THR A 43 -13.35 -2.20 -3.17
N SER A 44 -14.32 -2.99 -2.71
CA SER A 44 -14.34 -4.44 -2.85
C SER A 44 -15.05 -4.94 -4.11
N THR A 45 -15.93 -4.15 -4.73
CA THR A 45 -16.78 -4.61 -5.83
C THR A 45 -16.64 -3.82 -7.12
N ALA A 46 -16.17 -2.57 -7.08
CA ALA A 46 -16.10 -1.75 -8.28
C ALA A 46 -15.07 -2.30 -9.27
N PRO A 47 -15.40 -2.46 -10.57
CA PRO A 47 -14.45 -2.92 -11.58
C PRO A 47 -13.23 -2.02 -11.72
N ALA A 48 -13.38 -0.72 -11.44
CA ALA A 48 -12.29 0.26 -11.46
C ALA A 48 -11.42 0.25 -10.19
N SER A 49 -11.80 -0.49 -9.15
CA SER A 49 -10.98 -0.59 -7.94
C SER A 49 -9.73 -1.42 -8.22
N ARG A 50 -8.55 -0.91 -7.85
CA ARG A 50 -7.30 -1.68 -7.92
C ARG A 50 -7.37 -3.00 -7.12
N PHE A 51 -8.19 -3.04 -6.07
CA PHE A 51 -8.31 -4.22 -5.21
C PHE A 51 -9.14 -5.33 -5.83
N THR A 52 -9.91 -5.04 -6.89
CA THR A 52 -10.58 -6.07 -7.70
C THR A 52 -9.74 -6.50 -8.91
N GLN A 53 -8.68 -5.75 -9.24
CA GLN A 53 -7.85 -5.97 -10.43
C GLN A 53 -6.52 -6.67 -10.14
N THR A 54 -5.94 -6.48 -8.94
CA THR A 54 -4.59 -6.96 -8.63
C THR A 54 -4.52 -7.52 -7.21
N ALA A 55 -3.85 -8.66 -7.04
CA ALA A 55 -3.52 -9.18 -5.71
C ALA A 55 -2.50 -8.25 -5.03
N ILE A 56 -2.84 -7.76 -3.84
CA ILE A 56 -1.98 -6.83 -3.08
C ILE A 56 -1.82 -7.37 -1.68
N ALA A 57 -0.59 -7.61 -1.25
CA ALA A 57 -0.28 -7.99 0.12
C ALA A 57 0.95 -7.24 0.60
N SER A 58 0.97 -6.89 1.89
CA SER A 58 2.14 -6.26 2.51
C SER A 58 2.19 -6.53 4.00
N ILE A 59 3.39 -6.55 4.56
CA ILE A 59 3.63 -6.72 5.98
C ILE A 59 4.84 -5.90 6.44
N VAL A 60 4.70 -5.25 7.59
CA VAL A 60 5.81 -4.59 8.28
C VAL A 60 6.66 -5.67 8.95
N LEU A 61 7.97 -5.61 8.74
CA LEU A 61 8.96 -6.48 9.39
C LEU A 61 9.64 -5.72 10.53
N PRO A 62 10.23 -6.40 11.54
CA PRO A 62 10.91 -5.72 12.65
C PRO A 62 11.93 -4.65 12.21
N ASN A 63 12.57 -4.86 11.07
CA ASN A 63 13.57 -3.97 10.49
C ASN A 63 13.26 -3.59 9.02
N GLY A 64 12.01 -3.67 8.57
CA GLY A 64 11.69 -3.34 7.19
C GLY A 64 10.27 -3.61 6.74
N PHE A 65 10.11 -3.99 5.48
CA PHE A 65 8.80 -4.11 4.83
C PHE A 65 8.87 -5.13 3.71
N ALA A 66 7.82 -5.92 3.56
CA ALA A 66 7.63 -6.78 2.40
C ALA A 66 6.31 -6.43 1.71
N SER A 67 6.32 -6.42 0.38
CA SER A 67 5.15 -6.19 -0.45
C SER A 67 5.10 -7.17 -1.62
N LEU A 68 3.88 -7.51 -2.00
CA LEU A 68 3.52 -8.29 -3.17
C LEU A 68 2.48 -7.50 -3.95
N MET A 69 2.81 -7.19 -5.21
CA MET A 69 1.94 -6.51 -6.16
C MET A 69 1.75 -7.40 -7.38
N GLY A 70 0.59 -8.06 -7.47
CA GLY A 70 0.35 -9.16 -8.39
C GLY A 70 1.33 -10.29 -8.11
N ARG A 71 2.27 -10.51 -9.03
CA ARG A 71 3.36 -11.49 -8.88
C ARG A 71 4.69 -10.87 -8.45
N THR A 72 4.77 -9.53 -8.38
CA THR A 72 6.02 -8.83 -8.08
C THR A 72 6.22 -8.74 -6.57
N TYR A 73 7.19 -9.50 -6.06
CA TYR A 73 7.62 -9.45 -4.66
C TYR A 73 8.77 -8.47 -4.48
N ARG A 74 8.71 -7.67 -3.41
CA ARG A 74 9.81 -6.83 -2.91
C ARG A 74 9.89 -6.91 -1.40
N ARG A 75 11.10 -6.96 -0.87
CA ARG A 75 11.36 -6.86 0.57
C ARG A 75 12.59 -6.03 0.85
N ARG A 76 12.49 -5.24 1.91
CA ARG A 76 13.62 -4.63 2.61
C ARG A 76 13.71 -5.16 4.03
N SER A 77 14.93 -5.45 4.50
CA SER A 77 15.25 -5.83 5.87
C SER A 77 16.57 -5.17 6.25
N GLY A 78 16.52 -4.05 6.98
CA GLY A 78 17.68 -3.20 7.23
C GLY A 78 18.25 -2.61 5.94
N THR A 79 19.47 -3.01 5.59
CA THR A 79 20.15 -2.67 4.33
C THR A 79 19.90 -3.67 3.22
N ASP A 80 19.40 -4.87 3.56
CA ASP A 80 19.21 -5.94 2.59
C ASP A 80 17.93 -5.72 1.79
N THR A 81 18.03 -5.88 0.48
CA THR A 81 16.90 -5.84 -0.43
C THR A 81 16.78 -7.16 -1.18
N ALA A 82 15.54 -7.62 -1.38
CA ALA A 82 15.22 -8.78 -2.19
C ALA A 82 14.06 -8.42 -3.11
N ALA A 83 14.13 -8.85 -4.36
CA ALA A 83 13.06 -8.70 -5.33
C ALA A 83 12.98 -9.96 -6.19
N GLY A 84 11.78 -10.29 -6.63
CA GLY A 84 11.54 -11.42 -7.51
C GLY A 84 10.12 -11.42 -8.04
N GLU A 85 9.87 -12.26 -9.03
CA GLU A 85 8.53 -12.59 -9.48
C GLU A 85 8.16 -13.96 -8.92
N ILE A 86 6.95 -14.10 -8.37
CA ILE A 86 6.41 -15.42 -8.02
C ILE A 86 6.17 -16.15 -9.32
N THR A 87 6.95 -17.19 -9.59
CA THR A 87 6.70 -18.16 -10.66
C THR A 87 6.05 -19.41 -10.07
N ASP A 88 5.25 -20.05 -10.89
CA ASP A 88 4.67 -21.38 -10.72
C ASP A 88 5.74 -22.48 -10.66
#